data_AF-A0A3D1ZX12-F1
#
_entry.id   AF-A0A3D1ZX12-F1
#
_cell.length_a   1.000
_cell.length_b   1.000
_cell.length_c   1.000
_cell.angle_alpha   90.00
_cell.angle_beta   90.00
_cell.angle_gamma   90.00
#
_symmetry.space_group_name_H-M   'P 1'
#
loop_
_entity.id
_entity.type
_entity.pdbx_description
1 polymer ?
#
loop_
_entity_poly.entity_id
_entity_poly.type
_entity_poly.pdbx_seq_one_letter_code
_entity_poly.pdbx_strand_id
1 'polypeptide(L)' 'LHIPNEQLYLTWQLLQEAGKEFGLSKFGLYATESMRLEKGYLHWKADIIDEFNPLEAGLDRFVKME' A
#
# COMPACT_ATOMS: atom_id res chain seq x y z
N LEU A 1 -0.87 -6.20 8.45
CA LEU A 1 -0.22 -7.23 9.29
C LEU A 1 -0.60 -8.59 8.71
N HIS A 2 0.38 -9.40 8.34
CA HIS A 2 0.12 -10.75 7.82
C HIS A 2 0.02 -11.72 9.01
N ILE A 3 -1.16 -12.29 9.25
CA ILE A 3 -1.49 -13.13 10.41
C ILE A 3 -2.46 -14.25 10.01
N PRO A 4 -2.54 -15.36 10.77
CA PRO A 4 -3.52 -16.41 10.54
C PRO A 4 -4.96 -15.87 10.56
N ASN A 5 -5.81 -16.38 9.68
CA ASN A 5 -7.19 -15.88 9.51
C ASN A 5 -8.01 -15.92 10.82
N GLU A 6 -7.81 -16.97 11.63
CA GLU A 6 -8.45 -17.16 12.93
C GLU A 6 -8.17 -16.03 13.93
N GLN A 7 -7.07 -15.30 13.74
CA GLN A 7 -6.62 -14.24 14.63
C GLN A 7 -6.96 -12.83 14.10
N LEU A 8 -7.44 -12.69 12.86
CA LEU A 8 -7.66 -11.38 12.22
C LEU A 8 -8.54 -10.44 13.05
N TYR A 9 -9.68 -10.96 13.54
CA TYR A 9 -10.63 -10.14 14.31
C TYR A 9 -10.04 -9.69 15.65
N LEU A 10 -9.39 -10.61 16.36
CA LEU A 10 -8.74 -10.30 17.64
C LEU A 10 -7.66 -9.24 17.45
N THR A 11 -6.78 -9.40 16.44
CA THR A 11 -5.74 -8.40 16.15
C THR A 11 -6.34 -7.04 15.80
N TRP A 12 -7.40 -7.00 15.00
CA TRP A 12 -8.08 -5.75 14.68
C TRP A 12 -8.61 -5.04 15.94
N GLN A 13 -9.24 -5.77 16.87
CA GLN A 13 -9.72 -5.19 18.12
C GLN A 13 -8.58 -4.65 19.00
N LEU A 14 -7.48 -5.41 19.14
CA LEU A 14 -6.33 -5.01 19.94
C LEU A 14 -5.67 -3.73 19.40
N LEU A 15 -5.55 -3.61 18.07
CA LEU A 15 -5.03 -2.40 17.44
C LEU A 15 -5.94 -1.19 17.66
N GLN A 16 -7.25 -1.38 17.56
CA GLN A 16 -8.23 -0.32 17.80
C GLN A 16 -8.18 0.17 19.25
N GLU A 17 -8.01 -0.74 20.23
CA GLU A 17 -7.90 -0.37 21.64
C GLU A 17 -6.61 0.40 21.91
N ALA A 18 -5.45 -0.16 21.51
CA ALA A 18 -4.15 0.47 21.70
C ALA A 18 -4.04 1.81 20.94
N GLY A 19 -4.73 1.95 19.82
CA GLY A 19 -4.72 3.16 18.99
C GLY A 19 -5.48 4.35 19.57
N LYS A 20 -6.33 4.17 20.60
CA LYS A 20 -7.14 5.25 21.17
C LYS A 20 -6.31 6.41 21.70
N GLU A 21 -5.20 6.09 22.38
CA GLU A 21 -4.28 7.08 22.93
C GLU A 21 -3.64 7.96 21.83
N PHE A 22 -3.48 7.41 20.62
CA PHE A 22 -2.81 8.07 19.49
C PHE A 22 -3.77 8.72 18.50
N GLY A 23 -5.09 8.73 18.78
CA GLY A 23 -6.09 9.25 17.84
C GLY A 23 -6.19 8.43 16.55
N LEU A 24 -5.93 7.12 16.63
CA LEU A 24 -6.01 6.22 15.48
C LEU A 24 -7.39 6.31 14.81
N SER A 25 -7.40 6.49 13.50
CA SER A 25 -8.61 6.55 12.70
C SER A 25 -8.55 5.55 11.54
N LYS A 26 -9.74 5.22 11.02
CA LYS A 26 -9.90 4.34 9.87
C LYS A 26 -9.91 5.18 8.60
N PHE A 27 -9.22 4.72 7.56
CA PHE A 27 -9.29 5.31 6.23
C PHE A 27 -9.56 4.22 5.19
N GLY A 28 -10.17 4.62 4.07
CA GLY A 28 -10.54 3.73 2.98
C GLY A 28 -9.58 3.82 1.79
N LEU A 29 -9.90 3.08 0.73
CA LEU A 29 -9.06 2.96 -0.46
C LEU A 29 -8.84 4.29 -1.19
N TYR A 30 -9.82 5.21 -1.23
CA TYR A 30 -9.62 6.51 -1.90
C TYR A 30 -8.59 7.40 -1.20
N ALA A 31 -8.51 7.35 0.13
CA ALA A 31 -7.45 8.03 0.85
C ALA A 31 -6.09 7.37 0.54
N THR A 32 -6.04 6.03 0.45
CA THR A 32 -4.84 5.30 0.02
C THR A 32 -4.39 5.71 -1.38
N GLU A 33 -5.31 5.84 -2.34
CA GLU A 33 -5.01 6.28 -3.70
C GLU A 33 -4.45 7.71 -3.74
N SER A 34 -5.02 8.63 -2.95
CA SER A 34 -4.46 9.99 -2.82
C SER A 34 -3.02 9.95 -2.27
N MET A 35 -2.79 9.22 -1.18
CA MET A 35 -1.48 9.15 -0.54
C MET A 35 -0.43 8.47 -1.42
N ARG A 36 -0.79 7.41 -2.16
CA ARG A 36 0.16 6.69 -3.02
C ARG A 36 0.57 7.53 -4.24
N LEU A 37 -0.34 8.35 -4.77
CA LEU A 37 -0.04 9.32 -5.83
C LEU A 37 0.97 10.37 -5.35
N GLU A 38 0.80 10.94 -4.15
CA GLU A 38 1.75 11.91 -3.56
C GLU A 38 3.15 11.32 -3.36
N LYS A 39 3.26 10.00 -3.14
CA LYS A 39 4.54 9.30 -3.00
C LYS A 39 5.13 8.82 -4.33
N GLY A 40 4.41 8.99 -5.44
CA GLY A 40 4.85 8.51 -6.77
C GLY A 40 4.81 6.98 -6.90
N TYR A 41 3.96 6.30 -6.14
CA TYR A 41 3.80 4.84 -6.26
C TYR A 41 2.89 4.51 -7.44
N LEU A 42 3.41 3.69 -8.35
CA LEU A 42 2.72 3.25 -9.56
C LEU A 42 1.86 2.01 -9.28
N HIS A 43 0.68 1.97 -9.88
CA HIS A 43 -0.29 0.89 -9.80
C HIS A 43 -0.35 0.14 -11.13
N TRP A 44 -0.18 -1.18 -11.07
CA TRP A 44 -0.36 -2.08 -12.20
C TRP A 44 -1.76 -1.97 -12.82
N LYS A 45 -1.84 -1.88 -14.15
CA LYS A 45 -3.03 -1.60 -14.97
C LYS A 45 -3.67 -0.21 -14.84
N ALA A 46 -3.10 0.68 -14.02
CA ALA A 46 -3.54 2.07 -13.93
C ALA A 46 -2.44 3.03 -14.41
N ASP A 47 -1.22 2.88 -13.89
CA ASP A 47 -0.06 3.71 -14.25
C ASP A 47 0.97 2.93 -15.09
N ILE A 48 1.08 1.61 -14.87
CA ILE A 48 2.00 0.74 -15.62
C ILE A 48 1.28 -0.51 -16.11
N ILE A 49 1.63 -0.94 -17.33
CA ILE A 49 1.12 -2.16 -17.96
C ILE A 49 2.19 -2.69 -18.94
N ASP A 50 1.88 -3.73 -19.70
CA ASP A 50 2.78 -4.40 -20.65
C ASP A 50 3.18 -3.55 -21.87
N GLU A 51 2.51 -2.42 -22.10
CA GLU A 51 2.80 -1.48 -23.18
C GLU A 51 4.09 -0.67 -22.96
N PHE A 52 4.54 -0.53 -21.70
CA PHE A 52 5.73 0.26 -21.34
C PHE A 52 6.75 -0.61 -20.60
N ASN A 53 8.03 -0.44 -20.94
CA ASN A 53 9.09 -1.11 -20.20
C ASN A 53 9.41 -0.37 -18.89
N PRO A 54 10.10 -1.02 -17.93
CA PRO A 54 10.41 -0.40 -16.64
C PRO A 54 11.23 0.91 -16.73
N LEU A 55 12.05 1.09 -17.76
CA LEU A 55 12.83 2.32 -17.93
C LEU A 55 11.93 3.48 -18.39
N GLU A 56 11.00 3.22 -19.31
CA GLU A 56 9.98 4.20 -19.75
C GLU A 56 9.06 4.61 -18.59
N ALA A 57 8.77 3.68 -17.68
CA ALA A 57 7.98 3.93 -16.49
C ALA A 57 8.75 4.57 -15.32
N GLY A 58 10.04 4.89 -15.47
CA GLY A 58 10.87 5.47 -14.40
C GLY A 58 11.13 4.52 -13.22
N LEU A 59 11.13 3.21 -13.48
CA LEU A 59 11.36 2.13 -12.50
C LEU A 59 12.76 1.51 -12.62
N ASP A 60 13.70 2.19 -13.26
CA ASP A 60 15.09 1.75 -13.45
C ASP A 60 15.77 1.36 -12.13
N ARG A 61 15.48 2.08 -11.04
CA ARG A 61 15.95 1.75 -9.68
C ARG A 61 15.59 0.34 -9.21
N PHE A 62 14.50 -0.25 -9.72
CA PHE A 62 14.01 -1.57 -9.33
C PHE A 62 14.43 -2.68 -10.30
N VAL A 63 15.16 -2.36 -11.36
CA VAL A 63 15.63 -3.33 -12.35
C VAL A 63 17.09 -3.65 -12.11
N LYS A 64 17.40 -4.94 -11.92
CA LYS A 64 18.77 -5.44 -11.87
C LYS A 64 19.16 -5.94 -13.27
N MET A 65 20.02 -5.19 -13.96
CA MET A 65 20.46 -5.51 -15.32
C MET A 65 21.62 -6.53 -15.36
N GLU A 66 22.42 -6.58 -14.30
CA GLU A 66 23.52 -7.53 -14.05
C GLU A 66 23.34 -8.19 -12.69
#